data_AF-A0A919U8R0-F1
#
_entry.id   AF-A0A919U8R0-F1
#
_cell.length_a   1.000
_cell.length_b   1.000
_cell.length_c   1.000
_cell.angle_alpha   90.00
_cell.angle_beta   90.00
_cell.angle_gamma   90.00
#
_symmetry.space_group_name_H-M   'P 1'
#
loop_
_entity.id
_entity.type
_entity.pdbx_description
1 polymer ?
#
loop_
_entity_poly.entity_id
_entity_poly.type
_entity_poly.pdbx_seq_one_letter_code
_entity_poly.pdbx_strand_id
1 'polypeptide(L)'
;MGTDMGTGELAGWRPRSRVGAVVAALLVGDQDAAEQVAAEPEPAADEPQDDREPQVLAAAIRLAVRSLFDDDTPAEAIAEDVALMARDVEVDQDAAVAVIQAHLGPDDALERLLTPFPPQVVIDTTWTVFGYLCEQRLGREDSLELIAQAERETLGPERETPEPGRESREGGA
;
A
#
# COMPACT_ATOMS: atom_id res chain seq x y z
N MET A 1 25.40 9.16 -27.99
CA MET A 1 24.43 9.84 -27.09
C MET A 1 23.10 9.18 -27.32
N GLY A 2 22.57 8.53 -26.29
CA GLY A 2 21.34 7.75 -26.32
C GLY A 2 21.20 7.12 -24.94
N THR A 3 20.94 7.95 -23.93
CA THR A 3 20.49 7.49 -22.62
C THR A 3 19.04 7.11 -22.79
N ASP A 4 18.82 5.81 -23.00
CA ASP A 4 17.56 5.13 -22.75
C ASP A 4 17.30 5.25 -21.24
N MET A 5 16.57 6.29 -20.84
CA MET A 5 16.08 6.43 -19.48
C MET A 5 14.91 5.48 -19.33
N GLY A 6 15.12 4.44 -18.53
CA GLY A 6 14.16 3.36 -18.29
C GLY A 6 12.82 3.90 -17.80
N THR A 7 11.80 3.72 -18.64
CA THR A 7 10.37 3.85 -18.33
C THR A 7 9.71 2.47 -18.45
N GLY A 8 10.41 1.41 -18.02
CA GLY A 8 10.14 0.04 -18.47
C GLY A 8 9.63 -0.96 -17.41
N GLU A 9 9.66 -0.67 -16.11
CA GLU A 9 9.37 -1.72 -15.11
C GLU A 9 7.91 -1.77 -14.61
N LEU A 10 7.14 -0.70 -14.74
CA LEU A 10 5.72 -0.73 -14.35
C LEU A 10 4.80 -1.32 -15.42
N ALA A 11 5.28 -1.54 -16.64
CA ALA A 11 4.49 -2.13 -17.73
C ALA A 11 4.15 -3.63 -17.53
N GLY A 12 4.63 -4.25 -16.44
CA GLY A 12 4.41 -5.67 -16.14
C GLY A 12 4.06 -6.00 -14.68
N TRP A 13 4.02 -5.02 -13.78
CA TRP A 13 3.62 -5.30 -12.40
C TRP A 13 2.14 -5.66 -12.31
N ARG A 14 1.84 -6.73 -11.58
CA ARG A 14 0.47 -7.12 -11.22
C ARG A 14 0.35 -7.10 -9.70
N PRO A 15 -0.71 -6.47 -9.16
CA PRO A 15 -0.93 -6.42 -7.73
C PRO A 15 -1.11 -7.82 -7.15
N ARG A 16 -0.47 -8.05 -6.01
CA ARG A 16 -0.53 -9.31 -5.26
C ARG A 16 -1.47 -9.23 -4.05
N SER A 17 -1.87 -8.02 -3.69
CA SER A 17 -2.77 -7.68 -2.60
C SER A 17 -4.01 -6.96 -3.14
N ARG A 18 -5.10 -7.03 -2.38
CA ARG A 18 -6.31 -6.25 -2.63
C ARG A 18 -6.00 -4.75 -2.58
N VAL A 19 -5.18 -4.33 -1.62
CA VAL A 19 -4.71 -2.94 -1.53
C VAL A 19 -4.03 -2.51 -2.84
N GLY A 20 -3.10 -3.32 -3.34
CA GLY A 20 -2.41 -3.03 -4.59
C GLY A 20 -3.34 -2.98 -5.79
N ALA A 21 -4.36 -3.85 -5.84
CA ALA A 21 -5.34 -3.88 -6.91
C ALA A 21 -6.25 -2.65 -6.93
N VAL A 22 -6.72 -2.21 -5.76
CA VAL A 22 -7.48 -0.97 -5.62
C VAL A 22 -6.65 0.23 -6.07
N VAL A 23 -5.39 0.33 -5.60
CA VAL A 23 -4.52 1.47 -5.94
C VAL A 23 -4.17 1.48 -7.43
N ALA A 24 -3.88 0.32 -8.02
CA ALA A 24 -3.62 0.22 -9.46
C ALA A 24 -4.82 0.71 -10.29
N ALA A 25 -6.04 0.33 -9.90
CA ALA A 25 -7.27 0.75 -10.56
C ALA A 25 -7.51 2.26 -10.43
N LEU A 26 -7.34 2.83 -9.23
CA LEU A 26 -7.49 4.26 -9.00
C LEU A 26 -6.45 5.08 -9.80
N LEU A 27 -5.21 4.62 -9.87
CA LEU A 27 -4.13 5.32 -10.59
C LEU A 27 -4.30 5.31 -12.13
N VAL A 28 -5.10 4.41 -12.68
CA VAL A 28 -5.50 4.43 -14.10
C VAL A 28 -6.84 5.15 -14.34
N GLY A 29 -7.47 5.67 -13.28
CA GLY A 29 -8.76 6.35 -13.34
C GLY A 29 -9.96 5.42 -13.48
N ASP A 30 -9.82 4.14 -13.15
CA ASP A 30 -10.89 3.13 -13.21
C ASP A 30 -11.51 2.94 -11.83
N GLN A 31 -12.39 3.87 -11.46
CA GLN A 31 -13.09 3.86 -10.18
C GLN A 31 -14.04 2.65 -10.06
N ASP A 32 -14.68 2.23 -11.14
CA ASP A 32 -15.57 1.07 -11.15
C ASP A 32 -14.81 -0.22 -10.84
N ALA A 33 -13.59 -0.38 -11.37
CA ALA A 33 -12.73 -1.52 -11.03
C ALA A 33 -12.25 -1.46 -9.57
N ALA A 34 -11.89 -0.27 -9.08
CA ALA A 34 -11.50 -0.10 -7.68
C ALA A 34 -12.64 -0.46 -6.72
N GLU A 35 -13.87 -0.01 -7.00
CA GLU A 35 -15.06 -0.33 -6.22
C GLU A 35 -15.41 -1.82 -6.28
N GLN A 36 -15.27 -2.47 -7.44
CA GLN A 36 -15.48 -3.91 -7.56
C GLN A 36 -14.51 -4.71 -6.70
N VAL A 37 -13.21 -4.39 -6.75
CA VAL A 37 -12.19 -5.03 -5.91
C VAL A 37 -12.45 -4.72 -4.42
N ALA A 38 -12.85 -3.50 -4.08
CA ALA A 38 -13.21 -3.11 -2.72
C ALA A 38 -14.52 -3.74 -2.22
N ALA A 39 -15.39 -4.19 -3.12
CA ALA A 39 -16.65 -4.86 -2.80
C ALA A 39 -16.56 -6.39 -2.82
N GLU A 40 -15.47 -6.98 -3.34
CA GLU A 40 -15.33 -8.44 -3.34
C GLU A 40 -15.49 -8.99 -1.91
N PRO A 41 -16.43 -9.94 -1.71
CA PRO A 41 -16.70 -10.48 -0.40
C PRO A 41 -15.47 -11.22 0.11
N GLU A 42 -15.23 -11.11 1.41
CA GLU A 42 -14.25 -11.91 2.15
C GLU A 42 -14.32 -13.38 1.67
N PRO A 43 -13.17 -14.01 1.34
CA PRO A 43 -13.16 -15.41 0.95
C PRO A 43 -13.84 -16.26 2.03
N ALA A 44 -14.40 -17.40 1.63
CA ALA A 44 -15.11 -18.28 2.56
C ALA A 44 -14.21 -18.59 3.78
N ALA A 45 -14.79 -18.67 4.98
CA ALA A 45 -14.11 -18.76 6.28
C ALA A 45 -13.06 -19.90 6.45
N ASP A 46 -12.87 -20.75 5.44
CA ASP A 46 -11.90 -21.85 5.38
C ASP A 46 -10.68 -21.55 4.47
N GLU A 47 -10.67 -20.45 3.73
CA GLU A 47 -9.46 -19.97 3.07
C GLU A 47 -8.67 -19.13 4.08
N PRO A 48 -7.36 -19.38 4.27
CA PRO A 48 -6.54 -18.51 5.09
C PRO A 48 -6.59 -17.12 4.48
N GLN A 49 -7.34 -16.24 5.11
CA GLN A 49 -7.35 -14.82 4.79
C GLN A 49 -5.88 -14.40 4.79
N ASP A 50 -5.42 -13.78 3.71
CA ASP A 50 -4.12 -13.14 3.74
C ASP A 50 -4.31 -11.92 4.65
N ASP A 51 -4.22 -12.15 5.96
CA ASP A 51 -4.36 -11.19 7.08
C ASP A 51 -3.31 -10.07 7.01
N ARG A 52 -2.65 -9.91 5.85
CA ARG A 52 -1.52 -9.04 5.53
C ARG A 52 -1.95 -7.77 4.80
N GLU A 53 -3.20 -7.65 4.34
CA GLU A 53 -3.71 -6.45 3.67
C GLU A 53 -3.51 -5.17 4.51
N PRO A 54 -3.87 -5.14 5.82
CA PRO A 54 -3.56 -3.99 6.67
C PRO A 54 -2.07 -3.67 6.75
N GLN A 55 -1.21 -4.69 6.72
CA GLN A 55 0.24 -4.59 6.81
C GLN A 55 0.84 -4.05 5.50
N VAL A 56 0.28 -4.42 4.34
CA VAL A 56 0.65 -3.86 3.03
C VAL A 56 0.31 -2.37 3.02
N LEU A 57 -0.90 -1.99 3.44
CA LEU A 57 -1.30 -0.58 3.51
C LEU A 57 -0.43 0.22 4.50
N ALA A 58 -0.11 -0.36 5.67
CA ALA A 58 0.80 0.25 6.63
C ALA A 58 2.24 0.38 6.10
N ALA A 59 2.74 -0.61 5.34
CA ALA A 59 4.04 -0.52 4.68
C ALA A 59 4.04 0.55 3.59
N ALA A 60 2.96 0.65 2.82
CA ALA A 60 2.79 1.68 1.80
C ALA A 60 2.80 3.10 2.41
N ILE A 61 2.05 3.35 3.48
CA ILE A 61 2.09 4.66 4.16
C ILE A 61 3.51 4.99 4.66
N ARG A 62 4.20 4.02 5.26
CA ARG A 62 5.60 4.21 5.72
C ARG A 62 6.54 4.56 4.58
N LEU A 63 6.44 3.87 3.45
CA LEU A 63 7.26 4.14 2.27
C LEU A 63 6.91 5.50 1.65
N ALA A 64 5.62 5.85 1.61
CA ALA A 64 5.17 7.12 1.05
C ALA A 64 5.73 8.29 1.85
N VAL A 65 5.64 8.19 3.17
CA VAL A 65 6.24 9.18 4.06
C VAL A 65 7.77 9.28 3.86
N ARG A 66 8.50 8.16 3.84
CA ARG A 66 9.96 8.17 3.62
C ARG A 66 10.38 8.78 2.28
N SER A 67 9.53 8.66 1.26
CA SER A 67 9.81 9.24 -0.04
C SER A 67 9.53 10.75 -0.09
N LEU A 68 8.68 11.26 0.81
CA LEU A 68 8.21 12.65 0.79
C LEU A 68 8.84 13.54 1.85
N PHE A 69 9.37 12.94 2.90
CA PHE A 69 9.96 13.61 4.05
C PHE A 69 11.38 13.09 4.26
N ASP A 70 12.27 13.97 4.71
CA ASP A 70 13.65 13.58 5.03
C ASP A 70 13.67 12.55 6.17
N ASP A 71 14.64 11.63 6.15
CA ASP A 71 14.74 10.51 7.12
C ASP A 71 14.84 10.97 8.59
N ASP A 72 15.27 12.21 8.85
CA ASP A 72 15.36 12.81 10.18
C ASP A 72 14.11 13.61 10.58
N THR A 73 13.10 13.68 9.72
CA THR A 73 11.83 14.34 10.03
C THR A 73 11.07 13.54 11.11
N PRO A 74 10.76 14.15 12.27
CA PRO A 74 10.06 13.44 13.33
C PRO A 74 8.60 13.16 12.93
N ALA A 75 8.05 12.03 13.42
CA ALA A 75 6.68 11.60 13.11
C ALA A 75 5.63 12.65 13.49
N GLU A 76 5.88 13.45 14.53
CA GLU A 76 5.02 14.56 14.94
C GLU A 76 4.95 15.66 13.88
N ALA A 77 6.08 16.02 13.26
CA ALA A 77 6.10 17.04 12.21
C ALA A 77 5.41 16.55 10.92
N ILE A 78 5.59 15.26 10.58
CA ILE A 78 4.88 14.64 9.45
C ILE A 78 3.38 14.62 9.72
N ALA A 79 2.97 14.28 10.94
CA ALA A 79 1.57 14.27 11.33
C ALA A 79 0.94 15.67 11.29
N GLU A 80 1.68 16.72 11.65
CA GLU A 80 1.22 18.11 11.49
C GLU A 80 0.99 18.48 10.02
N ASP A 81 1.89 18.09 9.10
CA ASP A 81 1.68 18.32 7.65
C ASP A 81 0.44 17.59 7.14
N VAL A 82 0.24 16.33 7.57
CA VAL A 82 -0.94 15.53 7.23
C VAL A 82 -2.22 16.09 7.86
N ALA A 83 -2.16 16.70 9.05
CA ALA A 83 -3.31 17.36 9.67
C ALA A 83 -3.76 18.60 8.89
N LEU A 84 -2.81 19.36 8.31
CA LEU A 84 -3.15 20.48 7.44
C LEU A 84 -3.86 19.99 6.19
N MET A 85 -3.39 18.90 5.59
CA MET A 85 -4.06 18.24 4.48
C MET A 85 -5.46 17.73 4.83
N ALA A 86 -5.64 17.12 6.01
CA ALA A 86 -6.93 16.54 6.40
C ALA A 86 -8.08 17.56 6.38
N ARG A 87 -7.75 18.85 6.56
CA ARG A 87 -8.69 19.97 6.40
C ARG A 87 -9.17 20.15 4.96
N ASP A 88 -8.28 19.95 3.99
CA ASP A 88 -8.55 20.16 2.57
C ASP A 88 -9.38 19.02 1.97
N VAL A 89 -9.28 17.81 2.55
CA VAL A 89 -9.99 16.60 2.09
C VAL A 89 -11.14 16.17 3.01
N GLU A 90 -11.56 17.04 3.94
CA GLU A 90 -12.70 16.86 4.85
C GLU A 90 -12.64 15.58 5.72
N VAL A 91 -11.44 15.16 6.12
CA VAL A 91 -11.23 14.02 7.04
C VAL A 91 -11.00 14.51 8.47
N ASP A 92 -11.36 13.68 9.46
CA ASP A 92 -11.07 13.93 10.86
C ASP A 92 -9.55 14.09 11.08
N GLN A 93 -9.15 15.30 11.49
CA GLN A 93 -7.74 15.66 11.70
C GLN A 93 -7.09 14.81 12.79
N ASP A 94 -7.80 14.55 13.88
CA ASP A 94 -7.26 13.79 15.00
C ASP A 94 -7.06 12.32 14.58
N ALA A 95 -7.97 11.78 13.77
CA ALA A 95 -7.80 10.45 13.17
C ALA A 95 -6.61 10.41 12.20
N ALA A 96 -6.46 11.42 11.33
CA ALA A 96 -5.36 11.48 10.36
C ALA A 96 -3.99 11.54 11.03
N VAL A 97 -3.87 12.35 12.09
CA VAL A 97 -2.67 12.42 12.94
C VAL A 97 -2.41 11.07 13.60
N ALA A 98 -3.43 10.45 14.19
CA ALA A 98 -3.30 9.16 14.86
C ALA A 98 -2.86 8.05 13.91
N VAL A 99 -3.38 8.01 12.67
CA VAL A 99 -2.99 7.05 11.62
C VAL A 99 -1.52 7.19 11.26
N ILE A 100 -1.03 8.41 11.00
CA ILE A 100 0.38 8.63 10.67
C ILE A 100 1.29 8.24 11.84
N GLN A 101 0.97 8.70 13.04
CA GLN A 101 1.77 8.37 14.23
C GLN A 101 1.73 6.88 14.57
N ALA A 102 0.61 6.20 14.33
CA ALA A 102 0.48 4.76 14.50
C ALA A 102 1.38 3.98 13.54
N HIS A 103 1.47 4.40 12.28
CA HIS A 103 2.25 3.69 11.27
C HIS A 103 3.74 4.03 11.26
N LEU A 104 4.13 5.21 11.75
CA LEU A 104 5.53 5.63 11.86
C LEU A 104 6.13 5.39 13.26
N GLY A 105 5.27 5.22 14.25
CA GLY A 105 5.63 4.99 15.64
C GLY A 105 6.04 3.55 15.95
N PRO A 106 6.32 3.26 17.23
CA PRO A 106 6.62 1.89 17.67
C PRO A 106 5.42 0.96 17.46
N ASP A 107 5.66 -0.36 17.42
CA ASP A 107 4.63 -1.36 17.08
C ASP A 107 3.37 -1.31 17.99
N ASP A 108 3.49 -0.84 19.23
CA ASP A 108 2.37 -0.68 20.17
C ASP A 108 1.55 0.60 19.93
N ALA A 109 2.03 1.52 19.10
CA ALA A 109 1.36 2.78 18.78
C ALA A 109 0.04 2.55 18.03
N LEU A 110 -0.02 1.51 17.19
CA LEU A 110 -1.21 1.24 16.36
C LEU A 110 -2.44 0.94 17.22
N GLU A 111 -2.32 0.05 18.19
CA GLU A 111 -3.41 -0.25 19.11
C GLU A 111 -3.71 0.95 20.03
N ARG A 112 -2.67 1.58 20.59
CA ARG A 112 -2.84 2.68 21.55
C ARG A 112 -3.48 3.94 20.95
N LEU A 113 -3.11 4.32 19.73
CA LEU A 113 -3.53 5.57 19.10
C LEU A 113 -4.85 5.43 18.32
N LEU A 114 -5.16 4.24 17.79
CA LEU A 114 -6.35 4.02 16.97
C LEU A 114 -7.57 3.51 17.75
N THR A 115 -7.37 2.91 18.93
CA THR A 115 -8.47 2.44 19.81
C THR A 115 -9.57 3.48 20.10
N PRO A 116 -9.28 4.78 20.26
CA PRO A 116 -10.31 5.80 20.48
C PRO A 116 -11.26 6.01 19.30
N PHE A 117 -10.90 5.57 18.09
CA PHE A 117 -11.66 5.84 16.87
C PHE A 117 -12.48 4.63 16.42
N PRO A 118 -13.67 4.83 15.83
CA PRO A 118 -14.42 3.74 15.21
C PRO A 118 -13.60 3.07 14.09
N PRO A 119 -13.66 1.73 13.92
CA PRO A 119 -12.88 1.03 12.90
C PRO A 119 -13.09 1.58 11.49
N GLN A 120 -14.33 1.93 11.11
CA GLN A 120 -14.62 2.50 9.80
C GLN A 120 -13.93 3.85 9.58
N VAL A 121 -13.89 4.70 10.62
CA VAL A 121 -13.21 6.01 10.55
C VAL A 121 -11.71 5.81 10.34
N VAL A 122 -11.10 4.84 11.02
CA VAL A 122 -9.69 4.49 10.82
C VAL A 122 -9.44 4.02 9.39
N ILE A 123 -10.27 3.12 8.86
CA ILE A 123 -10.15 2.59 7.50
C ILE A 123 -10.25 3.73 6.47
N ASP A 124 -11.32 4.53 6.54
CA ASP A 124 -11.57 5.62 5.59
C ASP A 124 -10.46 6.67 5.63
N THR A 125 -9.99 7.01 6.85
CA THR A 125 -8.89 7.95 7.05
C THR A 125 -7.59 7.40 6.49
N THR A 126 -7.28 6.12 6.72
CA THR A 126 -6.05 5.47 6.24
C THR A 126 -6.00 5.48 4.72
N TRP A 127 -7.11 5.13 4.06
CA TRP A 127 -7.22 5.20 2.60
C TRP A 127 -7.10 6.62 2.06
N THR A 128 -7.75 7.59 2.71
CA THR A 128 -7.72 8.98 2.26
C THR A 128 -6.33 9.59 2.40
N VAL A 129 -5.66 9.36 3.55
CA VAL A 129 -4.28 9.79 3.78
C VAL A 129 -3.34 9.17 2.75
N PHE A 130 -3.46 7.86 2.51
CA PHE A 130 -2.63 7.19 1.52
C PHE A 130 -2.87 7.73 0.09
N GLY A 131 -4.13 7.89 -0.31
CA GLY A 131 -4.51 8.47 -1.60
C GLY A 131 -3.93 9.87 -1.80
N TYR A 132 -4.01 10.73 -0.78
CA TYR A 132 -3.41 12.06 -0.83
C TYR A 132 -1.89 12.02 -1.05
N LEU A 133 -1.17 11.18 -0.29
CA LEU A 133 0.29 11.06 -0.42
C LEU A 133 0.69 10.61 -1.84
N CYS A 134 -0.11 9.71 -2.43
CA CYS A 134 0.10 9.24 -3.80
C CYS A 134 -0.18 10.33 -4.84
N GLU A 135 -1.39 10.91 -4.84
CA GLU A 135 -1.85 11.82 -5.88
C GLU A 135 -1.14 13.18 -5.87
N GLN A 136 -0.93 13.75 -4.68
CA GLN A 136 -0.50 15.15 -4.56
C GLN A 136 1.00 15.31 -4.43
N ARG A 137 1.74 14.23 -4.11
CA ARG A 137 3.14 14.34 -3.70
C ARG A 137 4.09 13.39 -4.43
N LEU A 138 3.68 12.15 -4.72
CA LEU A 138 4.52 11.15 -5.40
C LEU A 138 4.29 11.10 -6.91
N GLY A 139 3.05 11.29 -7.36
CA GLY A 139 2.69 11.06 -8.76
C GLY A 139 2.55 9.56 -9.09
N ARG A 140 2.04 9.27 -10.29
CA ARG A 140 1.51 7.93 -10.63
C ARG A 140 2.56 6.81 -10.63
N GLU A 141 3.72 7.02 -11.24
CA GLU A 141 4.73 5.97 -11.39
C GLU A 141 5.34 5.60 -10.03
N ASP A 142 5.78 6.61 -9.28
CA ASP A 142 6.32 6.44 -7.92
C ASP A 142 5.30 5.77 -6.98
N SER A 143 4.01 6.10 -7.09
CA SER A 143 2.95 5.47 -6.30
C SER A 143 2.80 3.96 -6.59
N LEU A 144 2.95 3.55 -7.86
CA LEU A 144 2.89 2.13 -8.24
C LEU A 144 4.13 1.36 -7.76
N GLU A 145 5.32 1.94 -7.92
CA GLU A 145 6.56 1.32 -7.44
C GLU A 145 6.54 1.13 -5.93
N LEU A 146 5.98 2.10 -5.22
CA LEU A 146 5.84 2.09 -3.78
C LEU A 146 4.92 0.99 -3.29
N ILE A 147 3.76 0.82 -3.93
CA ILE A 147 2.85 -0.29 -3.62
C ILE A 147 3.51 -1.64 -3.93
N ALA A 148 4.19 -1.77 -5.07
CA ALA A 148 4.92 -3.00 -5.40
C ALA A 148 5.99 -3.30 -4.33
N GLN A 149 6.69 -2.29 -3.83
CA GLN A 149 7.64 -2.42 -2.74
C GLN A 149 6.98 -2.83 -1.42
N ALA A 150 5.86 -2.22 -1.06
CA ALA A 150 5.08 -2.58 0.13
C ALA A 150 4.65 -4.05 0.09
N GLU A 151 4.15 -4.53 -1.05
CA GLU A 151 3.80 -5.93 -1.24
C GLU A 151 5.01 -6.86 -1.08
N ARG A 152 6.18 -6.50 -1.64
CA ARG A 152 7.41 -7.30 -1.49
C ARG A 152 7.86 -7.41 -0.04
N GLU A 153 7.81 -6.31 0.72
CA GLU A 153 8.20 -6.29 2.14
C GLU A 153 7.27 -7.12 3.02
N THR A 154 5.98 -7.15 2.68
CA THR A 154 4.94 -7.72 3.55
C THR A 154 4.59 -9.16 3.19
N LEU A 155 4.49 -9.46 1.89
CA LEU A 155 4.10 -10.77 1.36
C LEU A 155 5.31 -11.67 1.08
N GLY A 156 6.52 -11.09 1.07
CA GLY A 156 7.75 -11.78 0.71
C GLY A 156 7.92 -11.94 -0.81
N PRO A 157 9.04 -12.55 -1.25
CA PRO A 157 9.31 -12.74 -2.67
C PRO A 157 8.19 -13.54 -3.33
N GLU A 158 7.91 -13.25 -4.60
CA GLU A 158 7.05 -14.11 -5.41
C GLU A 158 7.60 -15.52 -5.32
N ARG A 159 6.77 -16.48 -4.90
CA ARG A 159 7.13 -17.89 -5.05
C ARG A 159 7.22 -18.11 -6.55
N GLU A 160 8.45 -18.16 -7.10
CA GLU A 160 8.68 -18.72 -8.42
C GLU A 160 7.93 -20.03 -8.45
N THR A 161 6.88 -20.09 -9.26
CA THR A 161 6.16 -21.33 -9.48
C THR A 161 7.22 -22.27 -10.07
N PRO A 162 7.53 -23.41 -9.44
CA PRO A 162 8.53 -24.30 -10.01
C PRO A 162 8.07 -24.65 -11.42
N GLU A 163 8.88 -24.30 -12.42
CA GLU A 163 8.58 -24.61 -13.82
C GLU A 163 8.23 -26.11 -13.91
N PRO A 164 7.02 -26.48 -14.36
CA PRO A 164 6.67 -27.88 -14.55
C PRO A 164 7.35 -28.33 -15.84
N GLY A 165 8.62 -28.76 -15.77
CA GLY A 165 9.31 -28.99 -17.04
C GLY A 165 10.76 -29.45 -17.01
N ARG A 166 11.14 -30.41 -16.16
CA ARG A 166 12.16 -31.40 -16.57
C ARG A 166 11.69 -32.79 -16.19
N GLU A 167 10.78 -33.32 -17.02
CA GLU A 167 10.69 -34.76 -17.21
C GLU A 167 12.08 -35.28 -17.57
N SER A 168 12.79 -35.87 -16.60
CA SER A 168 13.85 -36.82 -16.91
C SER A 168 13.20 -38.09 -17.42
N ARG A 169 12.74 -38.04 -18.67
CA ARG A 169 12.48 -39.22 -19.48
C ARG A 169 13.70 -39.49 -20.36
N GLU A 170 14.15 -40.73 -20.23
CA GLU A 170 14.89 -41.53 -21.21
C GLU A 170 16.43 -41.59 -21.15
N GLY A 171 16.89 -42.84 -21.29
CA GLY A 171 18.27 -43.31 -21.30
C GLY A 171 18.50 -44.33 -20.17
N GLY A 172 18.03 -45.57 -20.22
CA GLY A 172 17.83 -46.40 -21.40
C GLY A 172 19.15 -47.02 -21.88
N ALA A 173 19.79 -47.84 -21.05
CA ALA A 173 20.59 -49.04 -21.41
C ALA A 173 20.98 -49.81 -20.15
#